data_AF-A0A1H5JFM6-F1
#
_entry.id   AF-A0A1H5JFM6-F1
#
_cell.length_a   1.000
_cell.length_b   1.000
_cell.length_c   1.000
_cell.angle_alpha   90.00
_cell.angle_beta   90.00
_cell.angle_gamma   90.00
#
_symmetry.space_group_name_H-M   'P 1'
#
loop_
_entity.id
_entity.type
_entity.pdbx_description
1 polymer ?
#
loop_
_entity_poly.entity_id
_entity_poly.type
_entity_poly.pdbx_seq_one_letter_code
_entity_poly.pdbx_strand_id
1 'polypeptide(L)'
;MGPLLARCADCLPGGAWLAGELPEVTETATASLTPEECDRMDAYGAMIDGTGGVDEVTRSELAAVACVVQDAPWLTAEQQIRLVAVASLVAGAARLLAQDPGTAIEHGQLERMWALLDHAIV
;
A
#
# COMPACT_ATOMS: atom_id res chain seq x y z
N MET A 1 -21.95 -3.90 12.85
CA MET A 1 -22.01 -2.67 12.04
C MET A 1 -20.93 -1.74 12.60
N GLY A 2 -19.69 -2.00 12.18
CA GLY A 2 -18.48 -1.47 12.81
C GLY A 2 -18.08 -0.09 12.29
N PRO A 3 -17.34 0.69 13.09
CA PRO A 3 -17.04 2.09 12.83
C PRO A 3 -15.83 2.22 11.88
N LEU A 4 -16.07 2.16 10.57
CA LEU A 4 -15.04 2.44 9.55
C LEU A 4 -15.27 3.76 8.80
N LEU A 5 -16.30 4.53 9.16
CA LEU A 5 -16.69 5.76 8.45
C LEU A 5 -16.38 7.05 9.22
N ALA A 6 -15.69 6.99 10.36
CA ALA A 6 -15.44 8.16 11.21
C ALA A 6 -14.08 8.86 11.01
N ARG A 7 -13.21 8.39 10.09
CA ARG A 7 -11.85 8.93 9.90
C ARG A 7 -11.63 9.77 8.62
N CYS A 8 -12.69 10.07 7.86
CA CYS A 8 -12.59 10.94 6.66
C CYS A 8 -12.93 12.41 6.94
N ALA A 9 -12.80 12.87 8.19
CA ALA A 9 -13.16 14.24 8.58
C ALA A 9 -12.06 15.28 8.28
N ASP A 10 -10.84 14.84 7.92
CA ASP A 10 -9.67 15.71 7.73
C ASP A 10 -9.22 15.84 6.25
N CYS A 11 -10.10 15.59 5.27
CA CYS A 11 -9.78 15.58 3.82
C CYS A 11 -9.35 16.92 3.17
N LEU A 12 -8.83 17.92 3.90
CA LEU A 12 -8.29 19.17 3.33
C LEU A 12 -6.84 19.38 3.79
N PRO A 13 -5.82 19.49 2.91
CA PRO A 13 -5.83 19.81 1.49
C PRO A 13 -5.23 18.67 0.63
N GLY A 14 -6.08 17.82 0.04
CA GLY A 14 -5.65 16.64 -0.71
C GLY A 14 -4.60 16.88 -1.80
N GLY A 15 -4.56 18.07 -2.41
CA GLY A 15 -3.55 18.41 -3.41
C GLY A 15 -2.12 18.51 -2.90
N ALA A 16 -1.89 19.08 -1.71
CA ALA A 16 -0.55 19.18 -1.13
C ALA A 16 -0.07 17.82 -0.63
N TRP A 17 -0.99 17.04 -0.07
CA TRP A 17 -0.72 15.67 0.37
C TRP A 17 -0.38 14.73 -0.79
N LEU A 18 -1.17 14.76 -1.88
CA LEU A 18 -0.92 13.95 -3.07
C LEU A 18 0.42 14.28 -3.76
N ALA A 19 0.84 15.55 -3.74
CA ALA A 19 2.06 16.00 -4.40
C ALA A 19 3.32 15.91 -3.52
N GLY A 20 3.16 15.91 -2.19
CA GLY A 20 4.27 15.89 -1.23
C GLY A 20 4.35 14.59 -0.46
N GLU A 21 3.38 14.33 0.40
CA GLU A 21 3.43 13.25 1.39
C GLU A 21 3.16 11.87 0.78
N LEU A 22 2.23 11.72 -0.17
CA LEU A 22 1.92 10.43 -0.79
C LEU A 22 3.15 9.74 -1.43
N PRO A 23 4.01 10.44 -2.18
CA PRO A 23 5.28 9.88 -2.65
C PRO A 23 6.14 9.32 -1.51
N GLU A 24 6.34 10.08 -0.43
CA GLU A 24 7.15 9.66 0.73
C GLU A 24 6.54 8.45 1.44
N VAL A 25 5.22 8.42 1.62
CA VAL A 25 4.47 7.29 2.19
C VAL A 25 4.61 6.05 1.31
N THR A 26 4.51 6.22 -0.01
CA THR A 26 4.67 5.12 -0.96
C THR A 26 6.10 4.58 -0.94
N GLU A 27 7.10 5.47 -0.95
CA GLU A 27 8.52 5.09 -0.88
C GLU A 27 8.82 4.36 0.42
N THR A 28 8.39 4.90 1.55
CA THR A 28 8.52 4.27 2.89
C THR A 28 7.90 2.89 2.89
N ALA A 29 6.66 2.77 2.41
CA ALA A 29 5.98 1.48 2.33
C ALA A 29 6.74 0.48 1.48
N THR A 30 7.24 0.88 0.31
CA THR A 30 8.02 -0.01 -0.57
C THR A 30 9.39 -0.37 -0.03
N ALA A 31 10.09 0.57 0.63
CA ALA A 31 11.39 0.35 1.23
C ALA A 31 11.32 -0.62 2.41
N SER A 32 10.18 -0.64 3.11
CA SER A 32 9.93 -1.60 4.18
C SER A 32 9.64 -3.02 3.69
N LEU A 33 9.37 -3.25 2.39
CA LEU A 33 9.14 -4.60 1.84
C LEU A 33 10.46 -5.37 1.66
N THR A 34 11.25 -5.49 2.72
CA THR A 34 12.55 -6.17 2.68
C THR A 34 12.42 -7.66 2.99
N PRO A 35 13.25 -8.52 2.37
CA PRO A 35 13.32 -9.94 2.73
C PRO A 35 13.74 -10.17 4.19
N GLU A 36 14.56 -9.27 4.78
CA GLU A 36 15.06 -9.41 6.16
C GLU A 36 13.95 -9.25 7.21
N GLU A 37 12.90 -8.48 6.93
CA GLU A 37 11.74 -8.43 7.83
C GLU A 37 10.91 -9.71 7.80
N CYS A 38 11.01 -10.50 6.72
CA CYS A 38 10.41 -11.83 6.62
C CYS A 38 11.12 -12.87 7.51
N ASP A 39 12.27 -12.56 8.12
CA ASP A 39 13.00 -13.49 8.99
C ASP A 39 12.34 -13.72 10.35
N ARG A 40 11.38 -12.86 10.75
CA ARG A 40 10.58 -13.06 11.97
C ARG A 40 9.31 -13.85 11.67
N MET A 41 9.47 -15.11 11.31
CA MET A 41 8.35 -16.05 11.15
C MET A 41 8.07 -16.87 12.42
N ASP A 42 6.80 -17.13 12.68
CA ASP A 42 6.36 -18.11 13.65
C ASP A 42 6.57 -19.55 13.13
N ALA A 43 6.25 -20.55 13.96
CA ALA A 43 6.43 -21.96 13.61
C ALA A 43 5.57 -22.43 12.41
N TYR A 44 4.61 -21.63 11.96
CA TYR A 44 3.71 -21.90 10.83
C TYR A 44 4.07 -21.10 9.58
N GLY A 45 5.16 -20.33 9.60
CA GLY A 45 5.60 -19.52 8.47
C GLY A 45 4.88 -18.18 8.34
N ALA A 46 4.09 -17.77 9.33
CA ALA A 46 3.46 -16.45 9.35
C ALA A 46 4.37 -15.41 10.03
N MET A 47 4.29 -14.15 9.63
CA MET A 47 5.02 -13.06 10.26
C MET A 47 4.58 -12.86 11.72
N ILE A 48 5.52 -12.82 12.67
CA ILE A 48 5.23 -12.66 14.11
C ILE A 48 4.51 -11.34 14.42
N ASP A 49 4.85 -10.27 13.69
CA ASP A 49 4.19 -8.96 13.83
C ASP A 49 3.11 -8.70 12.76
N GLY A 50 2.93 -9.60 11.78
CA GLY A 50 1.79 -9.60 10.85
C GLY A 50 1.60 -8.34 9.98
N THR A 51 2.61 -7.48 9.87
CA THR A 51 2.51 -6.20 9.13
C THR A 51 3.06 -6.25 7.72
N GLY A 52 3.86 -7.26 7.38
CA GLY A 52 4.61 -7.31 6.12
C GLY A 52 5.60 -6.17 5.98
N GLY A 53 6.05 -5.60 7.10
CA GLY A 53 7.00 -4.48 7.17
C GLY A 53 6.39 -3.08 7.18
N VAL A 54 5.12 -2.95 6.82
CA VAL A 54 4.44 -1.64 6.77
C VAL A 54 3.74 -1.34 8.09
N ASP A 55 4.06 -0.23 8.74
CA ASP A 55 3.38 0.15 9.99
C ASP A 55 1.93 0.62 9.76
N GLU A 56 1.17 0.75 10.85
CA GLU A 56 -0.27 1.08 10.78
C GLU A 56 -0.56 2.51 10.30
N VAL A 57 0.37 3.44 10.47
CA VAL A 57 0.24 4.82 9.98
C VAL A 57 0.33 4.80 8.47
N THR A 58 1.40 4.23 7.92
CA THR A 58 1.59 4.10 6.46
C THR A 58 0.46 3.30 5.81
N ARG A 59 -0.02 2.23 6.45
CA ARG A 59 -1.20 1.46 5.96
C ARG A 59 -2.47 2.30 5.92
N SER A 60 -2.72 3.10 6.96
CA SER A 60 -3.88 4.00 7.03
C SER A 60 -3.82 5.07 5.93
N GLU A 61 -2.64 5.61 5.65
CA GLU A 61 -2.41 6.63 4.63
C GLU A 61 -2.61 6.08 3.21
N LEU A 62 -2.09 4.89 2.91
CA LEU A 62 -2.36 4.21 1.63
C LEU A 62 -3.86 3.93 1.43
N ALA A 63 -4.58 3.57 2.49
CA ALA A 63 -6.03 3.36 2.42
C ALA A 63 -6.81 4.67 2.17
N ALA A 64 -6.28 5.81 2.62
CA ALA A 64 -6.91 7.12 2.43
C ALA A 64 -6.81 7.64 0.99
N VAL A 65 -5.88 7.12 0.17
CA VAL A 65 -5.67 7.54 -1.22
C VAL A 65 -6.96 7.50 -2.04
N ALA A 66 -7.75 6.43 -1.90
CA ALA A 66 -9.01 6.31 -2.62
C ALA A 66 -10.01 7.44 -2.29
N CYS A 67 -10.06 7.87 -1.03
CA CYS A 67 -10.91 8.99 -0.62
C CYS A 67 -10.37 10.33 -1.15
N VAL A 68 -9.07 10.59 -0.97
CA VAL A 68 -8.44 11.86 -1.33
C VAL A 68 -8.45 12.11 -2.85
N VAL A 69 -8.25 11.05 -3.63
CA VAL A 69 -8.23 11.13 -5.09
C VAL A 69 -9.61 11.45 -5.69
N GLN A 70 -10.70 10.98 -5.05
CA GLN A 70 -12.06 11.29 -5.49
C GLN A 70 -12.40 12.78 -5.34
N ASP A 71 -11.78 13.47 -4.38
CA ASP A 71 -11.96 14.89 -4.11
C ASP A 71 -10.96 15.78 -4.87
N ALA A 72 -10.19 15.21 -5.81
CA ALA A 72 -9.19 15.92 -6.61
C ALA A 72 -9.66 16.13 -8.08
N PRO A 73 -10.49 17.15 -8.36
CA PRO A 73 -11.08 17.39 -9.69
C PRO A 73 -10.07 17.88 -10.74
N TRP A 74 -8.85 18.21 -10.31
CA TRP A 74 -7.74 18.64 -11.18
C TRP A 74 -6.94 17.46 -11.76
N LEU A 75 -7.19 16.23 -11.28
CA LEU A 75 -6.65 15.00 -11.85
C LEU A 75 -7.56 14.49 -12.97
N THR A 76 -6.97 13.95 -14.03
CA THR A 76 -7.72 13.16 -15.02
C THR A 76 -8.18 11.85 -14.38
N ALA A 77 -9.27 11.27 -14.89
CA ALA A 77 -9.74 9.95 -14.43
C ALA A 77 -8.65 8.87 -14.50
N GLU A 78 -7.78 8.95 -15.52
CA GLU A 78 -6.64 8.07 -15.67
C GLU A 78 -5.60 8.26 -14.54
N GLN A 79 -5.26 9.50 -14.19
CA GLN A 79 -4.35 9.78 -13.07
C GLN A 79 -4.93 9.33 -11.74
N GLN A 80 -6.24 9.52 -11.54
CA GLN A 80 -6.94 9.05 -10.35
C GLN A 80 -6.85 7.51 -10.22
N ILE A 81 -7.12 6.78 -11.31
CA ILE A 81 -7.03 5.32 -11.34
C ILE A 81 -5.60 4.85 -11.06
N ARG A 82 -4.59 5.47 -11.69
CA ARG A 82 -3.17 5.10 -11.49
C ARG A 82 -2.74 5.26 -10.02
N LEU A 83 -3.12 6.36 -9.37
CA LEU A 83 -2.79 6.59 -7.94
C LEU A 83 -3.44 5.55 -7.02
N VAL A 84 -4.72 5.26 -7.23
CA VAL A 84 -5.42 4.23 -6.45
C VAL A 84 -4.82 2.85 -6.70
N ALA A 85 -4.44 2.54 -7.94
CA ALA A 85 -3.82 1.26 -8.29
C ALA A 85 -2.46 1.08 -7.59
N VAL A 86 -1.58 2.09 -7.63
CA VAL A 86 -0.28 2.06 -6.93
C VAL A 86 -0.49 1.86 -5.43
N ALA A 87 -1.33 2.68 -4.80
CA ALA A 87 -1.56 2.59 -3.35
C ALA A 87 -2.15 1.23 -2.93
N SER A 88 -3.08 0.71 -3.71
CA SER A 88 -3.69 -0.61 -3.47
C SER A 88 -2.68 -1.74 -3.64
N LEU A 89 -1.77 -1.63 -4.61
CA LEU A 89 -0.76 -2.65 -4.89
C LEU A 89 0.29 -2.73 -3.78
N VAL A 90 0.76 -1.58 -3.31
CA VAL A 90 1.70 -1.48 -2.18
C VAL A 90 1.08 -2.05 -0.89
N ALA A 91 -0.17 -1.67 -0.59
CA ALA A 91 -0.90 -2.24 0.55
C ALA A 91 -1.14 -3.76 0.40
N GLY A 92 -1.42 -4.22 -0.84
CA GLY A 92 -1.58 -5.63 -1.17
C GLY A 92 -0.30 -6.45 -1.01
N ALA A 93 0.85 -5.89 -1.40
CA ALA A 93 2.16 -6.50 -1.24
C ALA A 93 2.50 -6.71 0.24
N ALA A 94 2.29 -5.69 1.08
CA ALA A 94 2.45 -5.80 2.53
C ALA A 94 1.54 -6.88 3.13
N ARG A 95 0.28 -6.98 2.65
CA ARG A 95 -0.65 -8.01 3.12
C ARG A 95 -0.23 -9.43 2.71
N LEU A 96 0.28 -9.62 1.50
CA LEU A 96 0.79 -10.93 1.07
C LEU A 96 1.96 -11.38 1.92
N LEU A 97 2.93 -10.48 2.17
CA LEU A 97 4.06 -10.75 3.05
C LEU A 97 3.64 -11.00 4.50
N ALA A 98 2.62 -10.30 4.99
CA ALA A 98 2.09 -10.54 6.33
C ALA A 98 1.45 -11.92 6.51
N GLN A 99 0.81 -12.46 5.47
CA GLN A 99 0.02 -13.68 5.54
C GLN A 99 0.84 -14.94 5.29
N ASP A 100 1.65 -14.95 4.24
CA ASP A 100 2.45 -16.09 3.82
C ASP A 100 3.65 -15.59 2.99
N PRO A 101 4.69 -15.05 3.68
CA PRO A 101 5.86 -14.50 3.01
C PRO A 101 6.61 -15.58 2.21
N GLY A 102 6.63 -16.82 2.72
CA GLY A 102 7.25 -17.96 2.03
C GLY A 102 6.62 -18.20 0.67
N THR A 103 5.30 -18.35 0.60
CA THR A 103 4.60 -18.53 -0.69
C THR A 103 4.75 -17.29 -1.58
N ALA A 104 4.67 -16.08 -1.02
CA ALA A 104 4.75 -14.84 -1.78
C ALA A 104 6.10 -14.67 -2.51
N ILE A 105 7.19 -15.08 -1.86
CA ILE A 105 8.55 -15.03 -2.39
C ILE A 105 8.84 -16.23 -3.29
N GLU A 106 8.64 -17.46 -2.80
CA GLU A 106 9.00 -18.69 -3.52
C GLU A 106 8.23 -18.86 -4.83
N HIS A 107 6.98 -18.38 -4.89
CA HIS A 107 6.14 -18.48 -6.08
C HIS A 107 6.10 -17.19 -6.92
N GLY A 108 7.02 -16.25 -6.64
CA GLY A 108 7.16 -14.99 -7.38
C GLY A 108 5.86 -14.19 -7.46
N GLN A 109 5.05 -14.18 -6.40
CA GLN A 109 3.78 -13.44 -6.39
C GLN A 109 4.03 -11.93 -6.35
N LEU A 110 4.98 -11.49 -5.52
CA LEU A 110 5.43 -10.09 -5.49
C LEU A 110 6.03 -9.64 -6.82
N GLU A 111 6.92 -10.45 -7.40
CA GLU A 111 7.54 -10.14 -8.69
C GLU A 111 6.49 -9.94 -9.79
N ARG A 112 5.50 -10.85 -9.87
CA ARG A 112 4.38 -10.71 -10.82
C ARG A 112 3.54 -9.47 -10.57
N MET A 113 3.30 -9.10 -9.31
CA MET A 113 2.56 -7.88 -8.99
C MET A 113 3.31 -6.63 -9.44
N TRP A 114 4.60 -6.54 -9.14
CA TRP A 114 5.43 -5.40 -9.57
C TRP A 114 5.54 -5.31 -11.09
N ALA A 115 5.69 -6.44 -11.79
CA ALA A 115 5.69 -6.46 -13.25
C ALA A 115 4.37 -5.97 -13.87
N LEU A 116 3.22 -6.27 -13.25
CA LEU A 116 1.93 -5.73 -13.67
C LEU A 116 1.84 -4.22 -13.44
N LEU A 117 2.42 -3.72 -12.35
CA LEU A 117 2.48 -2.28 -12.08
C LEU A 117 3.34 -1.55 -13.11
N ASP A 118 4.52 -2.07 -13.41
CA ASP A 118 5.42 -1.50 -14.42
C ASP A 118 4.75 -1.42 -15.79
N HIS A 119 3.95 -2.41 -16.15
CA HIS A 119 3.15 -2.39 -17.39
C HIS A 119 1.99 -1.39 -17.36
N ALA A 120 1.43 -1.08 -16.20
CA ALA A 120 0.27 -0.19 -16.04
C ALA A 120 0.65 1.30 -15.94
N ILE A 121 1.91 1.62 -15.62
CA ILE A 121 2.41 2.99 -15.46
C ILE A 121 2.89 3.61 -16.80
N VAL A 122 3.03 2.81 -17.86
CA VAL A 122 3.46 3.26 -19.21
C VAL A 122 2.47 4.25 -19.85
#